data_AF-A0A0B5GK89-F1
#
_entry.id   AF-A0A0B5GK89-F1
#
_cell.length_a   1.000
_cell.length_b   1.000
_cell.length_c   1.000
_cell.angle_alpha   90.00
_cell.angle_beta   90.00
_cell.angle_gamma   90.00
#
_symmetry.space_group_name_H-M   'P 1'
#
loop_
_entity.id
_entity.type
_entity.pdbx_description
1 polymer ?
#
loop_
_entity_poly.entity_id
_entity_poly.type
_entity_poly.pdbx_seq_one_letter_code
_entity_poly.pdbx_strand_id
1 'polypeptide(L)'
;MRCRALLLAVLLISTQTGCSLMVAGLAVVTGAVVALQERSVGDVIDDAAILIKINKELFQQGMFSSITVRVSEGRVLLTGTVDSPDKRLKAERVAWQQSEVKEVVNEIAVDKDEVTLKEVAIDSAISAQIKARMVAHAGIKSVNYSINTVGGVVYLMGIAQSQKELNSVIGISKRVKGVKQVISYVRLKHSKLRR
;
A
#
# COMPACT_ATOMS: atom_id res chain seq x y z
N MET A 1 -6.99 -70.37 -31.79
CA MET A 1 -8.13 -70.15 -30.87
C MET A 1 -7.63 -69.43 -29.62
N ARG A 2 -8.13 -68.21 -29.40
CA ARG A 2 -8.39 -67.49 -28.12
C ARG A 2 -7.37 -67.50 -26.97
N CYS A 3 -6.88 -66.29 -26.64
CA CYS A 3 -6.92 -65.61 -25.32
C CYS A 3 -6.09 -64.32 -25.45
N ARG A 4 -6.62 -63.10 -25.69
CA ARG A 4 -7.44 -62.22 -24.84
C ARG A 4 -6.96 -62.14 -23.37
N ALA A 5 -6.19 -61.09 -23.06
CA ALA A 5 -6.40 -60.13 -21.96
C ALA A 5 -5.07 -59.52 -21.46
N LEU A 6 -5.09 -58.24 -21.06
CA LEU A 6 -4.00 -57.38 -20.56
C LEU A 6 -2.95 -56.99 -21.62
N LEU A 7 -2.64 -55.73 -21.93
CA LEU A 7 -2.80 -54.46 -21.22
C LEU A 7 -3.25 -53.37 -22.20
N LEU A 8 -4.47 -52.88 -22.01
CA LEU A 8 -5.03 -51.69 -22.67
C LEU A 8 -5.20 -50.65 -21.55
N ALA A 9 -4.16 -49.85 -21.27
CA ALA A 9 -4.25 -48.79 -20.27
C ALA A 9 -3.14 -47.72 -20.38
N VAL A 10 -2.70 -47.33 -21.59
CA VAL A 10 -1.93 -46.09 -21.76
C VAL A 10 -2.28 -45.47 -23.11
N LEU A 11 -3.52 -44.98 -23.25
CA LEU A 11 -3.86 -44.02 -24.31
C LEU A 11 -5.10 -43.21 -23.92
N LEU A 12 -4.92 -42.32 -22.94
CA LEU A 12 -5.80 -41.19 -22.67
C LEU A 12 -4.89 -39.96 -22.47
N ILE A 13 -4.16 -39.61 -23.53
CA ILE A 13 -3.59 -38.27 -23.67
C ILE A 13 -4.75 -37.39 -24.14
N SER A 14 -5.53 -36.92 -23.18
CA SER A 14 -6.47 -35.84 -23.38
C SER A 14 -5.67 -34.57 -23.65
N THR A 15 -5.82 -34.07 -24.87
CA THR A 15 -5.44 -32.72 -25.28
C THR A 15 -6.23 -31.72 -24.44
N GLN A 16 -5.63 -31.22 -23.36
CA GLN A 16 -5.98 -29.93 -22.78
C GLN A 16 -4.87 -28.92 -23.09
N THR A 17 -4.83 -28.49 -24.35
CA THR A 17 -4.17 -27.26 -24.74
C THR A 17 -4.96 -26.08 -24.17
N GLY A 18 -4.47 -25.47 -23.09
CA GLY A 18 -5.09 -24.25 -22.59
C GLY A 18 -4.71 -23.79 -21.19
N CYS A 19 -3.43 -23.86 -20.76
CA CYS A 19 -2.90 -23.06 -19.64
C CYS A 19 -1.36 -23.17 -19.50
N SER A 20 -0.63 -23.03 -20.60
CA SER A 20 0.84 -23.07 -20.59
C SER A 20 1.48 -21.93 -21.39
N LEU A 21 0.87 -20.74 -21.30
CA LEU A 21 1.48 -19.47 -21.71
C LEU A 21 1.50 -18.50 -20.53
N MET A 22 2.14 -18.86 -19.42
CA MET A 22 2.49 -17.88 -18.38
C MET A 22 3.63 -18.29 -17.43
N VAL A 23 4.56 -19.16 -17.85
CA VAL A 23 5.73 -19.52 -17.00
C VAL A 23 7.02 -18.81 -17.43
N ALA A 24 7.08 -18.23 -18.64
CA ALA A 24 8.23 -17.41 -19.06
C ALA A 24 8.19 -15.95 -18.55
N GLY A 25 7.08 -15.52 -17.94
CA GLY A 25 6.89 -14.15 -17.43
C GLY A 25 7.20 -13.97 -15.94
N LEU A 26 7.26 -15.05 -15.15
CA LEU A 26 7.38 -14.96 -13.69
C LEU A 26 8.81 -14.80 -13.17
N ALA A 27 9.83 -15.20 -13.94
CA ALA A 27 11.22 -15.08 -13.51
C ALA A 27 11.72 -13.63 -13.47
N VAL A 28 11.08 -12.71 -14.22
CA VAL A 28 11.43 -11.28 -14.20
C VAL A 28 10.80 -10.57 -12.99
N VAL A 29 9.73 -11.13 -12.41
CA VAL A 29 8.91 -10.42 -11.42
C VAL A 29 9.49 -10.48 -10.01
N THR A 30 10.40 -11.38 -9.66
CA THR A 30 10.99 -11.37 -8.30
C THR A 30 12.19 -10.43 -8.18
N GLY A 31 13.02 -10.32 -9.21
CA GLY A 31 14.20 -9.43 -9.20
C GLY A 31 13.92 -7.99 -9.65
N ALA A 32 13.05 -7.80 -10.65
CA ALA A 32 12.87 -6.48 -11.26
C ALA A 32 12.14 -5.48 -10.35
N VAL A 33 11.21 -5.92 -9.49
CA VAL A 33 10.49 -4.98 -8.62
C VAL A 33 11.42 -4.33 -7.60
N VAL A 34 12.43 -5.07 -7.14
CA VAL A 34 13.41 -4.57 -6.17
C VAL A 34 14.27 -3.47 -6.79
N ALA A 35 14.68 -3.61 -8.06
CA ALA A 35 15.44 -2.58 -8.77
C ALA A 35 14.61 -1.33 -9.13
N LEU A 36 13.27 -1.44 -9.15
CA LEU A 36 12.37 -0.34 -9.49
C LEU A 36 11.95 0.49 -8.27
N GLN A 37 12.08 -0.05 -7.05
CA GLN A 37 11.78 0.64 -5.81
C GLN A 37 13.02 1.25 -5.17
N GLU A 38 12.85 2.46 -4.63
CA GLU A 38 13.98 3.30 -4.17
C GLU A 38 14.30 3.09 -2.68
N ARG A 39 14.25 1.83 -2.26
CA ARG A 39 14.36 1.36 -0.89
C ARG A 39 15.30 0.16 -0.82
N SER A 40 16.02 0.00 0.29
CA SER A 40 16.82 -1.21 0.47
C SER A 40 15.91 -2.42 0.77
N VAL A 41 16.37 -3.62 0.45
CA VAL A 41 15.64 -4.86 0.78
C VAL A 41 15.44 -5.00 2.30
N GLY A 42 16.43 -4.57 3.10
CA GLY A 42 16.32 -4.51 4.55
C GLY A 42 15.17 -3.60 5.01
N ASP A 43 15.14 -2.36 4.51
CA ASP A 43 14.08 -1.40 4.85
C ASP A 43 12.68 -1.89 4.45
N VAL A 44 12.56 -2.71 3.41
CA VAL A 44 11.28 -3.29 2.99
C VAL A 44 10.83 -4.38 3.96
N ILE A 45 11.74 -5.24 4.41
CA ILE A 45 11.46 -6.30 5.38
C ILE A 45 11.11 -5.69 6.75
N ASP A 46 11.91 -4.72 7.21
CA ASP A 46 11.71 -4.07 8.50
C ASP A 46 10.37 -3.33 8.53
N ASP A 47 10.04 -2.58 7.49
CA ASP A 47 8.75 -1.89 7.39
C ASP A 47 7.56 -2.85 7.33
N ALA A 48 7.70 -3.99 6.66
CA ALA A 48 6.66 -5.02 6.65
C ALA A 48 6.46 -5.60 8.06
N ALA A 49 7.54 -5.85 8.80
CA ALA A 49 7.48 -6.32 10.17
C ALA A 49 6.83 -5.27 11.10
N ILE A 50 7.18 -3.99 10.97
CA ILE A 50 6.53 -2.87 11.69
C ILE A 50 5.03 -2.87 11.38
N LEU A 51 4.66 -2.89 10.10
CA LEU A 51 3.26 -2.86 9.66
C LEU A 51 2.45 -4.02 10.26
N ILE A 52 2.99 -5.24 10.21
CA ILE A 52 2.34 -6.44 10.77
C ILE A 52 2.15 -6.28 12.29
N LYS A 53 3.18 -5.86 13.01
CA LYS A 53 3.12 -5.69 14.48
C LYS A 53 2.08 -4.64 14.88
N ILE A 54 2.11 -3.45 14.25
CA ILE A 54 1.13 -2.39 14.55
C ILE A 54 -0.28 -2.87 14.24
N ASN A 55 -0.51 -3.47 13.06
CA ASN A 55 -1.84 -3.94 12.68
C ASN A 55 -2.36 -5.04 13.61
N LYS A 56 -1.48 -5.93 14.09
CA LYS A 56 -1.83 -6.96 15.08
C LYS A 56 -2.32 -6.32 16.39
N GLU A 57 -1.61 -5.33 16.91
CA GLU A 57 -2.00 -4.61 18.12
C GLU A 57 -3.30 -3.83 17.92
N LEU A 58 -3.46 -3.12 16.79
CA LEU A 58 -4.71 -2.43 16.46
C LEU A 58 -5.89 -3.39 16.32
N PHE A 59 -5.67 -4.59 15.80
CA PHE A 59 -6.70 -5.63 15.70
C PHE A 59 -7.15 -6.11 17.08
N GLN A 60 -6.20 -6.36 18.00
CA GLN A 60 -6.51 -6.73 19.39
C GLN A 60 -7.29 -5.65 20.14
N GLN A 61 -7.10 -4.38 19.76
CA GLN A 61 -7.81 -3.25 20.33
C GLN A 61 -9.12 -2.89 19.60
N GLY A 62 -9.51 -3.66 18.58
CA GLY A 62 -10.73 -3.41 17.80
C GLY A 62 -10.67 -2.17 16.89
N MET A 63 -9.48 -1.67 16.57
CA MET A 63 -9.27 -0.44 15.78
C MET A 63 -8.73 -0.70 14.36
N PHE A 64 -8.45 -1.96 13.99
CA PHE A 64 -7.86 -2.32 12.70
C PHE A 64 -8.71 -1.93 11.48
N SER A 65 -10.04 -1.95 11.59
CA SER A 65 -10.95 -1.52 10.52
C SER A 65 -11.05 0.00 10.38
N SER A 66 -10.75 0.74 11.46
CA SER A 66 -10.91 2.19 11.55
C SER A 66 -9.64 2.95 11.18
N ILE A 67 -8.47 2.30 11.25
CA ILE A 67 -7.16 2.92 11.09
C ILE A 67 -6.36 2.19 10.01
N THR A 68 -5.94 2.93 9.00
CA THR A 68 -4.96 2.49 8.00
C THR A 68 -3.55 2.89 8.43
N VAL A 69 -2.66 1.92 8.47
CA VAL A 69 -1.24 2.09 8.76
C VAL A 69 -0.43 2.04 7.46
N ARG A 70 0.41 3.05 7.22
CA ARG A 70 1.42 3.05 6.15
C ARG A 70 2.81 3.18 6.76
N VAL A 71 3.77 2.42 6.24
CA VAL A 71 5.17 2.46 6.71
C VAL A 71 6.11 2.73 5.54
N SER A 72 7.03 3.68 5.72
CA SER A 72 8.10 3.98 4.76
C SER A 72 9.37 4.40 5.48
N GLU A 73 10.43 3.59 5.37
CA GLU A 73 11.75 3.82 5.95
C GLU A 73 11.69 4.00 7.49
N GLY A 74 10.92 3.15 8.18
CA GLY A 74 10.68 3.22 9.63
C GLY A 74 9.74 4.35 10.07
N ARG A 75 9.20 5.14 9.13
CA ARG A 75 8.21 6.18 9.42
C ARG A 75 6.82 5.59 9.30
N VAL A 76 5.97 5.84 10.28
CA VAL A 76 4.60 5.36 10.33
C VAL A 76 3.65 6.53 10.10
N LEU A 77 2.74 6.38 9.15
CA LEU A 77 1.59 7.26 8.97
C LEU A 77 0.32 6.51 9.38
N LEU A 78 -0.35 7.03 10.39
CA LEU A 78 -1.65 6.56 10.87
C LEU A 78 -2.72 7.48 10.30
N THR A 79 -3.71 6.91 9.61
CA THR A 79 -4.84 7.63 9.01
C THR A 79 -6.12 6.85 9.25
N GLY A 80 -7.26 7.52 9.24
CA GLY A 80 -8.56 6.89 9.44
C GLY A 80 -9.43 7.76 10.34
N THR A 81 -10.47 7.16 10.91
CA THR A 81 -11.44 7.86 11.75
C THR A 81 -11.76 7.03 12.98
N VAL A 82 -11.74 7.65 14.16
CA VAL A 82 -12.13 7.02 15.42
C VAL A 82 -13.14 7.90 16.17
N ASP A 83 -13.92 7.30 17.05
CA ASP A 83 -14.98 7.97 17.83
C ASP A 83 -14.49 8.78 19.04
N SER A 84 -13.19 8.69 19.38
CA SER A 84 -12.65 9.25 20.61
C SER A 84 -11.18 9.66 20.51
N PRO A 85 -10.78 10.79 21.14
CA PRO A 85 -9.38 11.18 21.21
C PRO A 85 -8.49 10.12 21.88
N ASP A 86 -9.03 9.37 22.85
CA ASP A 86 -8.31 8.31 23.54
C ASP A 86 -7.88 7.18 22.60
N LYS A 87 -8.75 6.77 21.67
CA LYS A 87 -8.41 5.77 20.64
C LYS A 87 -7.31 6.29 19.71
N ARG A 88 -7.38 7.57 19.32
CA ARG A 88 -6.34 8.23 18.50
C ARG A 88 -4.99 8.22 19.20
N LEU A 89 -4.93 8.60 20.49
CA LEU A 89 -3.69 8.60 21.27
C LEU A 89 -3.18 7.18 21.53
N LYS A 90 -4.08 6.22 21.73
CA LYS A 90 -3.73 4.81 21.93
C LYS A 90 -3.11 4.20 20.67
N ALA A 91 -3.65 4.50 19.49
CA ALA A 91 -3.07 4.04 18.22
C ALA A 91 -1.66 4.60 17.98
N GLU A 92 -1.44 5.87 18.32
CA GLU A 92 -0.11 6.49 18.28
C GLU A 92 0.87 5.82 19.24
N ARG A 93 0.43 5.52 20.47
CA ARG A 93 1.25 4.78 21.45
C ARG A 93 1.64 3.39 20.93
N VAL A 94 0.69 2.67 20.34
CA VAL A 94 0.95 1.34 19.74
C VAL A 94 2.03 1.41 18.66
N ALA A 95 2.00 2.46 17.83
CA ALA A 95 3.03 2.68 16.82
C ALA A 95 4.41 2.95 17.44
N TRP A 96 4.50 3.84 18.42
CA TRP A 96 5.75 4.17 19.11
C TRP A 96 6.38 3.02 19.91
N GLN A 97 5.59 2.03 20.32
CA GLN A 97 6.10 0.85 21.03
C GLN A 97 6.91 -0.11 20.16
N GLN A 98 6.90 0.07 18.83
CA GLN A 98 7.65 -0.78 17.92
C GLN A 98 9.10 -0.27 17.79
N SER A 99 10.08 -1.15 18.07
CA SER A 99 11.50 -0.80 18.19
C SER A 99 12.11 -0.12 16.95
N GLU A 100 11.62 -0.44 15.76
CA GLU A 100 12.15 0.03 14.48
C GLU A 100 11.50 1.35 14.00
N VAL A 101 10.55 1.91 14.76
CA VAL A 101 9.83 3.13 14.38
C VAL A 101 10.67 4.37 14.68
N LYS A 102 10.91 5.16 13.63
CA LYS A 102 11.71 6.40 13.67
C LYS A 102 10.86 7.66 13.78
N GLU A 103 9.64 7.60 13.28
CA GLU A 103 8.69 8.74 13.25
C GLU A 103 7.27 8.18 13.22
N VAL A 104 6.37 8.79 13.98
CA VAL A 104 4.93 8.53 13.88
C VAL A 104 4.23 9.83 13.51
N VAL A 105 3.46 9.78 12.43
CA VAL A 105 2.59 10.85 11.94
C VAL A 105 1.16 10.42 12.16
N ASN A 106 0.44 11.13 13.03
CA ASN A 106 -0.92 10.77 13.45
C ASN A 106 -1.97 11.70 12.81
N GLU A 107 -2.54 11.25 11.70
CA GLU A 107 -3.62 11.90 10.94
C GLU A 107 -4.97 11.19 11.12
N ILE A 108 -5.15 10.51 12.26
CA ILE A 108 -6.44 9.93 12.59
C ILE A 108 -7.41 11.07 12.93
N ALA A 109 -8.52 11.14 12.21
CA ALA A 109 -9.62 12.04 12.52
C ALA A 109 -10.40 11.52 13.72
N VAL A 110 -10.85 12.43 14.57
CA VAL A 110 -11.81 12.10 15.64
C VAL A 110 -13.17 12.60 15.19
N ASP A 111 -14.05 11.65 14.86
CA ASP A 111 -15.42 11.91 14.44
C ASP A 111 -16.35 10.94 15.14
N LYS A 112 -17.44 11.46 15.70
CA LYS A 112 -18.44 10.66 16.42
C LYS A 112 -19.45 10.01 15.47
N ASP A 113 -19.56 10.53 14.26
CA ASP A 113 -20.44 9.98 13.25
C ASP A 113 -19.82 8.70 12.67
N GLU A 114 -20.66 7.70 12.44
CA GLU A 114 -20.20 6.45 11.83
C GLU A 114 -19.79 6.67 10.38
N VAL A 115 -18.56 6.28 10.05
CA VAL A 115 -18.10 6.29 8.66
C VAL A 115 -18.90 5.28 7.86
N THR A 116 -19.58 5.75 6.82
CA THR A 116 -20.43 4.89 6.00
C THR A 116 -19.61 4.10 4.97
N LEU A 117 -20.08 2.90 4.60
CA LEU A 117 -19.48 2.11 3.51
C LEU A 117 -19.38 2.88 2.19
N LYS A 118 -20.33 3.80 1.95
CA LYS A 118 -20.34 4.66 0.76
C LYS A 118 -19.16 5.63 0.77
N GLU A 119 -18.85 6.26 1.90
CA GLU A 119 -17.71 7.16 2.04
C GLU A 119 -16.39 6.41 1.85
N VAL A 120 -16.25 5.24 2.48
CA VAL A 120 -15.06 4.37 2.29
C VAL A 120 -14.88 3.99 0.83
N ALA A 121 -15.97 3.66 0.12
CA ALA A 121 -15.92 3.34 -1.31
C ALA A 121 -15.51 4.54 -2.16
N ILE A 122 -16.01 5.74 -1.86
CA ILE A 122 -15.63 6.99 -2.54
C ILE A 122 -14.13 7.27 -2.34
N ASP A 123 -13.64 7.23 -1.09
CA ASP A 123 -12.24 7.49 -0.77
C ASP A 123 -11.30 6.44 -1.39
N SER A 124 -11.72 5.18 -1.43
CA SER A 124 -10.99 4.10 -2.11
C SER A 124 -10.92 4.35 -3.62
N ALA A 125 -12.02 4.79 -4.24
CA ALA A 125 -12.06 5.15 -5.65
C ALA A 125 -11.19 6.36 -5.96
N ILE A 126 -11.15 7.38 -5.09
CA ILE A 126 -10.22 8.52 -5.20
C ILE A 126 -8.78 8.03 -5.19
N SER A 127 -8.40 7.22 -4.20
CA SER A 127 -7.04 6.68 -4.07
C SER A 127 -6.63 5.86 -5.30
N ALA A 128 -7.53 5.00 -5.79
CA ALA A 128 -7.31 4.20 -6.99
C ALA A 128 -7.14 5.06 -8.24
N GLN A 129 -7.97 6.09 -8.42
CA GLN A 129 -7.86 7.02 -9.53
C GLN A 129 -6.55 7.81 -9.51
N ILE A 130 -6.11 8.27 -8.34
CA ILE A 130 -4.82 8.95 -8.18
C ILE A 130 -3.69 7.99 -8.58
N LYS A 131 -3.71 6.75 -8.06
CA LYS A 131 -2.70 5.74 -8.38
C LYS A 131 -2.67 5.45 -9.89
N ALA A 132 -3.82 5.27 -10.53
CA ALA A 132 -3.92 5.03 -11.96
C ALA A 132 -3.34 6.18 -12.78
N ARG A 133 -3.68 7.43 -12.44
CA ARG A 133 -3.12 8.63 -13.10
C ARG A 133 -1.61 8.75 -12.89
N MET A 134 -1.09 8.38 -11.73
CA MET A 134 0.36 8.35 -11.47
C MET A 134 1.07 7.27 -12.28
N VAL A 135 0.46 6.09 -12.42
CA VAL A 135 1.01 5.00 -13.26
C VAL A 135 1.04 5.41 -14.74
N ALA A 136 0.03 6.13 -15.22
CA ALA A 136 -0.05 6.59 -16.60
C ALA A 136 0.86 7.81 -16.91
N HIS A 137 1.42 8.47 -15.90
CA HIS A 137 2.20 9.70 -16.10
C HIS A 137 3.68 9.41 -16.26
N ALA A 138 4.23 9.73 -17.43
CA ALA A 138 5.67 9.66 -17.67
C ALA A 138 6.42 10.57 -16.68
N GLY A 139 7.44 10.02 -16.02
CA GLY A 139 8.27 10.76 -15.06
C GLY A 139 7.83 10.65 -13.59
N ILE A 140 6.78 9.89 -13.28
CA ILE A 140 6.43 9.53 -11.89
C ILE A 140 6.78 8.06 -11.63
N LYS A 141 7.60 7.82 -10.59
CA LYS A 141 7.89 6.47 -10.09
C LYS A 141 6.82 6.09 -9.07
N SER A 142 5.62 5.77 -9.57
CA SER A 142 4.43 5.55 -8.74
C SER A 142 4.60 4.47 -7.66
N VAL A 143 5.52 3.53 -7.84
CA VAL A 143 5.89 2.48 -6.87
C VAL A 143 6.55 3.02 -5.60
N ASN A 144 7.07 4.24 -5.62
CA ASN A 144 7.69 4.90 -4.46
C ASN A 144 6.68 5.65 -3.58
N TYR A 145 5.39 5.60 -3.91
CA TYR A 145 4.35 6.33 -3.20
C TYR A 145 3.27 5.40 -2.66
N SER A 146 2.93 5.63 -1.40
CA SER A 146 1.71 5.17 -0.76
C SER A 146 0.68 6.30 -0.75
N ILE A 147 -0.56 5.96 -1.05
CA ILE A 147 -1.68 6.89 -1.13
C ILE A 147 -2.77 6.33 -0.23
N ASN A 148 -3.31 7.16 0.64
CA ASN A 148 -4.54 6.86 1.37
C ASN A 148 -5.46 8.08 1.35
N THR A 149 -6.77 7.87 1.27
CA THR A 149 -7.75 8.96 1.32
C THR A 149 -8.72 8.70 2.47
N VAL A 150 -9.01 9.73 3.26
CA VAL A 150 -9.99 9.68 4.35
C VAL A 150 -10.81 10.97 4.33
N GLY A 151 -12.12 10.88 4.18
CA GLY A 151 -13.03 12.03 4.16
C GLY A 151 -12.77 13.01 3.01
N GLY A 152 -12.17 12.55 1.91
CA GLY A 152 -11.67 13.39 0.81
C GLY A 152 -10.32 14.07 1.04
N VAL A 153 -9.63 13.80 2.16
CA VAL A 153 -8.25 14.24 2.40
C VAL A 153 -7.29 13.16 1.92
N VAL A 154 -6.41 13.50 0.97
CA VAL A 154 -5.42 12.59 0.40
C VAL A 154 -4.11 12.73 1.15
N TYR A 155 -3.63 11.62 1.72
CA TYR A 155 -2.33 11.51 2.35
C TYR A 155 -1.35 10.81 1.42
N LEU A 156 -0.26 11.50 1.10
CA LEU A 156 0.83 10.99 0.27
C LEU A 156 2.04 10.69 1.14
N MET A 157 2.58 9.48 1.06
CA MET A 157 3.79 9.09 1.76
C MET A 157 4.75 8.37 0.81
N GLY A 158 6.05 8.50 1.03
CA GLY A 158 7.07 7.78 0.27
C GLY A 158 8.22 8.67 -0.16
N ILE A 159 8.80 8.37 -1.32
CA ILE A 159 10.06 8.99 -1.78
C ILE A 159 9.91 9.52 -3.21
N ALA A 160 10.11 10.82 -3.38
CA ALA A 160 10.18 11.45 -4.70
C ALA A 160 11.62 11.53 -5.21
N GLN A 161 11.84 11.27 -6.50
CA GLN A 161 13.14 11.43 -7.16
C GLN A 161 13.56 12.89 -7.25
N SER A 162 12.60 13.79 -7.40
CA SER A 162 12.85 15.23 -7.54
C SER A 162 11.67 16.05 -7.03
N GLN A 163 11.91 17.34 -6.78
CA GLN A 163 10.84 18.28 -6.46
C GLN A 163 9.81 18.37 -7.62
N LYS A 164 10.28 18.26 -8.87
CA LYS A 164 9.41 18.26 -10.04
C LYS A 164 8.43 17.09 -10.02
N GLU A 165 8.91 15.89 -9.71
CA GLU A 165 8.05 14.70 -9.59
C GLU A 165 7.02 14.89 -8.46
N LEU A 166 7.45 15.34 -7.28
CA LEU A 166 6.56 15.60 -6.15
C LEU A 166 5.46 16.60 -6.50
N ASN A 167 5.82 17.69 -7.18
CA ASN A 167 4.85 18.70 -7.64
C ASN A 167 3.84 18.09 -8.63
N SER A 168 4.28 17.22 -9.55
CA SER A 168 3.38 16.51 -10.46
C SER A 168 2.43 15.59 -9.71
N VAL A 169 2.90 14.82 -8.72
CA VAL A 169 2.06 13.93 -7.90
C VAL A 169 1.01 14.72 -7.12
N ILE A 170 1.39 15.82 -6.48
CA ILE A 170 0.46 16.72 -5.77
C ILE A 170 -0.57 17.29 -6.76
N GLY A 171 -0.12 17.74 -7.93
CA GLY A 171 -1.00 18.28 -8.98
C GLY A 171 -2.00 17.27 -9.51
N ILE A 172 -1.57 16.02 -9.75
CA ILE A 172 -2.46 14.92 -10.15
C ILE A 172 -3.51 14.67 -9.07
N SER A 173 -3.07 14.60 -7.81
CA SER A 173 -3.96 14.33 -6.67
C SER A 173 -5.05 15.39 -6.55
N LYS A 174 -4.69 16.68 -6.62
CA LYS A 174 -5.64 17.80 -6.53
C LYS A 174 -6.70 17.83 -7.64
N ARG A 175 -6.45 17.20 -8.79
CA ARG A 175 -7.39 17.20 -9.94
C ARG A 175 -8.42 16.08 -9.88
N VAL A 176 -8.30 15.14 -8.93
CA VAL A 176 -9.25 14.04 -8.80
C VAL A 176 -10.53 14.54 -8.15
N LYS A 177 -11.68 14.26 -8.77
CA LYS A 177 -12.99 14.66 -8.25
C LYS A 177 -13.20 14.08 -6.84
N GLY A 178 -13.66 14.91 -5.91
CA GLY A 178 -13.90 14.53 -4.51
C GLY A 178 -12.72 14.79 -3.58
N VAL A 179 -11.54 15.14 -4.10
CA VAL A 179 -10.40 15.56 -3.28
C VAL A 179 -10.67 16.95 -2.70
N LYS A 180 -10.65 17.04 -1.37
CA LYS A 180 -10.80 18.29 -0.61
C LYS A 180 -9.44 18.89 -0.26
N GLN A 181 -8.48 18.05 0.11
CA GLN A 181 -7.16 18.46 0.55
C GLN A 181 -6.12 17.40 0.18
N VAL A 182 -4.88 17.82 -0.03
CA VAL A 182 -3.73 16.93 -0.21
C VAL A 182 -2.67 17.28 0.84
N ILE A 183 -2.33 16.31 1.67
CA ILE A 183 -1.29 16.40 2.70
C ILE A 183 -0.15 15.48 2.27
N SER A 184 1.08 16.01 2.23
CA SER A 184 2.25 15.29 1.74
C SER A 184 3.28 15.09 2.84
N TYR A 185 3.56 13.82 3.11
CA TYR A 185 4.64 13.31 3.93
C TYR A 185 5.75 12.67 3.09
N VAL A 186 5.82 13.02 1.81
CA VAL A 186 6.81 12.51 0.86
C VAL A 186 8.15 13.20 1.12
N ARG A 187 9.22 12.41 1.18
CA ARG A 187 10.59 12.92 1.28
C ARG A 187 11.26 12.93 -0.10
N LEU A 188 12.15 13.89 -0.33
CA LEU A 188 13.02 13.86 -1.50
C LEU A 188 14.15 12.85 -1.28
N LYS A 189 14.50 12.09 -2.33
CA LYS A 189 15.55 11.07 -2.33
C LYS A 189 16.88 11.55 -1.74
N HIS A 190 17.27 12.79 -2.04
CA HIS A 190 18.52 13.40 -1.59
C HIS A 190 18.34 14.46 -0.48
N SER A 191 17.25 14.41 0.28
CA SER A 191 17.02 15.36 1.38
C SER A 191 17.95 15.07 2.57
N LYS A 192 18.40 16.14 3.25
CA LYS A 192 19.16 16.03 4.52
C LYS A 192 18.36 15.32 5.62
N LEU A 193 17.03 15.34 5.54
CA LEU A 193 16.10 14.69 6.48
C LEU A 193 16.06 13.16 6.36
N ARG A 194 16.69 12.56 5.33
CA ARG A 194 16.74 11.10 5.10
C ARG A 194 18.04 10.45 5.60
N ARG A 195 19.07 11.24 5.91
CA ARG A 195 20.34 10.72 6.46
C ARG A 195 20.26 10.56 7.96
#